data_AF-A0A352JQP8-F1
#
_entry.id   AF-A0A352JQP8-F1
#
_cell.length_a   1.000
_cell.length_b   1.000
_cell.length_c   1.000
_cell.angle_alpha   90.00
_cell.angle_beta   90.00
_cell.angle_gamma   90.00
#
_symmetry.space_group_name_H-M   'P 1'
#
loop_
_entity.id
_entity.type
_entity.pdbx_description
1 polymer ?
#
loop_
_entity_poly.entity_id
_entity_poly.type
_entity_poly.pdbx_seq_one_letter_code
_entity_poly.pdbx_strand_id
1 'polypeptide(L)'
;MQGVKYRNMMGQVGLFIITLGIYGIYWFYVTADEMKYLAKDEAASPALWTVLLFVPLVGIYSIYKYSELFQKISSESLNRWILFILWIVFSPAVWFIVQMELNKKATINRPTA
;
A
#
# COMPACT_ATOMS: atom_id res chain seq x y z
N MET A 1 4.26 -7.00 10.76
CA MET A 1 3.13 -7.11 11.71
C MET A 1 2.29 -8.34 11.32
N GLN A 2 1.84 -9.18 12.26
CA GLN A 2 1.02 -10.35 11.89
C GLN A 2 -0.46 -9.94 11.82
N GLY A 3 -1.00 -9.79 10.60
CA GLY A 3 -2.41 -9.47 10.32
C GLY A 3 -2.63 -8.19 9.54
N VAL A 4 -3.83 -8.03 8.98
CA VAL A 4 -4.24 -6.86 8.17
C VAL A 4 -5.19 -5.99 8.97
N LYS A 5 -4.86 -4.70 9.11
CA LYS A 5 -5.64 -3.75 9.92
C LYS A 5 -6.63 -2.97 9.07
N TYR A 6 -7.88 -2.93 9.52
CA TYR A 6 -8.88 -2.01 8.97
C TYR A 6 -8.49 -0.56 9.27
N ARG A 7 -8.55 0.32 8.26
CA ARG A 7 -8.29 1.76 8.43
C ARG A 7 -9.40 2.58 7.78
N ASN A 8 -9.89 3.58 8.51
CA ASN A 8 -10.85 4.57 8.00
C ASN A 8 -10.16 5.51 7.00
N MET A 9 -10.61 5.52 5.74
CA MET A 9 -9.98 6.30 4.65
C MET A 9 -9.94 7.81 4.95
N MET A 10 -10.99 8.39 5.52
CA MET A 10 -11.02 9.83 5.85
C MET A 10 -10.03 10.18 6.96
N GLY A 11 -9.93 9.32 7.98
CA GLY A 11 -8.94 9.47 9.04
C GLY A 11 -7.51 9.42 8.50
N GLN A 12 -7.24 8.60 7.49
CA GLN A 12 -5.94 8.52 6.84
C GLN A 12 -5.58 9.80 6.09
N VAL A 13 -6.53 10.38 5.35
CA VAL A 13 -6.33 11.67 4.67
C VAL A 13 -6.05 12.78 5.68
N GLY A 14 -6.79 12.82 6.80
CA GLY A 14 -6.52 13.75 7.89
C GLY A 14 -5.11 13.60 8.48
N LEU A 15 -4.67 12.36 8.74
CA LEU A 15 -3.32 12.08 9.21
C LEU A 15 -2.25 12.49 8.19
N PHE A 16 -2.49 12.26 6.89
CA PHE A 16 -1.60 12.70 5.83
C PHE A 16 -1.38 14.22 5.87
N ILE A 17 -2.45 14.99 6.04
CA ILE A 17 -2.38 16.45 6.11
C ILE A 17 -1.67 16.90 7.40
N ILE A 18 -2.07 16.38 8.57
CA ILE A 18 -1.51 16.78 9.87
C ILE A 18 -0.02 16.47 9.97
N THR A 19 0.42 15.37 9.36
CA THR A 19 1.83 14.96 9.34
C THR A 19 2.62 15.53 8.16
N LEU A 20 2.05 16.46 7.40
CA LEU A 20 2.68 17.09 6.23
C LEU A 20 3.22 16.07 5.22
N GLY A 21 2.46 14.99 5.00
CA GLY A 21 2.79 13.93 4.04
C GLY A 21 3.65 12.79 4.60
N ILE A 22 4.22 12.92 5.80
CA ILE A 22 5.06 11.87 6.40
C ILE A 22 4.27 10.56 6.59
N TYR A 23 3.00 10.67 6.95
CA TYR A 23 2.11 9.52 7.08
C TYR A 23 1.97 8.72 5.78
N GLY A 24 2.19 9.33 4.60
CA GLY A 24 2.19 8.59 3.33
C GLY A 24 3.33 7.59 3.21
N ILE A 25 4.51 7.92 3.75
CA ILE A 25 5.67 7.02 3.78
C ILE A 25 5.40 5.85 4.73
N TYR A 26 4.86 6.15 5.92
CA TYR A 26 4.41 5.13 6.87
C TYR A 26 3.35 4.21 6.26
N TRP A 27 2.37 4.79 5.57
CA TRP A 27 1.30 4.02 4.92
C TRP A 27 1.88 3.08 3.87
N PHE A 28 2.75 3.56 2.98
CA PHE A 28 3.40 2.72 1.97
C PHE A 28 4.12 1.51 2.59
N TYR A 29 4.89 1.73 3.66
CA TYR A 29 5.57 0.64 4.37
C TYR A 29 4.58 -0.39 4.93
N VAL A 30 3.60 0.09 5.69
CA VAL A 30 2.68 -0.78 6.42
C VAL A 30 1.78 -1.58 5.48
N THR A 31 1.26 -0.96 4.42
CA THR A 31 0.44 -1.70 3.45
C THR A 31 1.27 -2.68 2.64
N ALA A 32 2.53 -2.36 2.31
CA ALA A 32 3.43 -3.31 1.68
C ALA A 32 3.73 -4.52 2.58
N ASP A 33 3.91 -4.31 3.89
CA ASP A 33 4.09 -5.39 4.87
C ASP A 33 2.84 -6.28 5.00
N GLU A 34 1.65 -5.67 5.01
CA GLU A 34 0.38 -6.40 5.02
C GLU A 34 0.16 -7.21 3.74
N MET A 35 0.45 -6.62 2.58
CA MET A 35 0.37 -7.33 1.30
C MET A 35 1.39 -8.45 1.21
N LYS A 36 2.61 -8.27 1.75
CA LYS A 36 3.62 -9.32 1.86
C LYS A 36 3.09 -10.51 2.66
N TYR A 37 2.49 -10.22 3.81
CA TYR A 37 1.86 -11.23 4.67
C TYR A 37 0.74 -11.98 3.93
N LEU A 38 -0.16 -11.25 3.26
CA LEU A 38 -1.25 -11.84 2.48
C LEU A 38 -0.75 -12.68 1.29
N ALA A 39 0.27 -12.20 0.57
CA ALA A 39 0.84 -12.86 -0.59
C ALA A 39 1.72 -14.07 -0.24
N LYS A 40 2.12 -14.21 1.04
CA LYS A 40 3.16 -15.15 1.49
C LYS A 40 4.45 -15.02 0.67
N ASP A 41 4.81 -13.78 0.32
CA ASP A 41 5.97 -13.49 -0.53
C ASP A 41 7.19 -13.11 0.33
N GLU A 42 8.00 -14.10 0.71
CA GLU A 42 9.17 -13.87 1.55
C GLU A 42 10.23 -12.98 0.89
N ALA A 43 10.30 -12.99 -0.44
CA ALA A 43 11.22 -12.19 -1.24
C ALA A 43 10.81 -10.70 -1.29
N ALA A 44 9.58 -10.35 -0.92
CA ALA A 44 9.17 -8.95 -0.80
C ALA A 44 9.92 -8.27 0.34
N SER A 45 10.43 -7.06 0.08
CA SER A 45 11.23 -6.29 1.04
C SER A 45 10.62 -4.89 1.29
N PRO A 46 9.47 -4.78 1.97
CA PRO A 46 8.78 -3.51 2.23
C PRO A 46 9.70 -2.43 2.80
N ALA A 47 10.50 -2.75 3.83
CA ALA A 47 11.41 -1.80 4.45
C ALA A 47 12.45 -1.22 3.47
N LEU A 48 13.05 -2.09 2.65
CA LEU A 48 14.00 -1.66 1.60
C LEU A 48 13.29 -0.78 0.58
N TRP A 49 12.11 -1.17 0.10
CA TRP A 49 11.36 -0.38 -0.88
C TRP A 49 11.00 1.01 -0.33
N THR A 50 10.63 1.10 0.95
CA THR A 50 10.36 2.38 1.63
C THR A 50 11.60 3.28 1.68
N VAL A 51 12.78 2.74 2.01
CA VAL A 51 14.03 3.51 2.00
C VAL A 51 14.39 3.98 0.59
N LEU A 52 14.18 3.13 -0.42
CA LEU A 52 14.47 3.45 -1.81
C LEU A 52 13.55 4.54 -2.40
N LEU A 53 12.40 4.87 -1.77
CA LEU A 53 11.55 5.99 -2.21
C LEU A 53 12.29 7.34 -2.21
N PHE A 54 13.31 7.50 -1.36
CA PHE A 54 14.07 8.75 -1.23
C PHE A 54 15.23 8.85 -2.23
N VAL A 55 15.51 7.78 -2.97
CA VAL A 55 16.55 7.78 -4.01
C VAL A 55 15.89 8.11 -5.35
N PRO A 56 16.25 9.21 -6.01
CA PRO A 56 15.69 9.58 -7.31
C PRO A 56 15.83 8.43 -8.33
N LEU A 57 14.83 8.27 -9.20
CA LEU A 57 14.67 7.17 -10.18
C LEU A 57 14.49 5.77 -9.56
N VAL A 58 15.21 5.43 -8.50
CA VAL A 58 15.06 4.15 -7.80
C VAL A 58 13.73 4.07 -7.03
N GLY A 59 13.17 5.20 -6.60
CA GLY A 59 11.81 5.25 -6.07
C GLY A 59 10.75 4.72 -7.05
N ILE A 60 11.00 4.80 -8.37
CA ILE A 60 10.12 4.22 -9.40
C ILE A 60 10.13 2.68 -9.32
N TYR A 61 11.29 2.08 -9.04
CA TYR A 61 11.39 0.64 -8.79
C TYR A 61 10.58 0.23 -7.54
N SER A 62 10.60 1.03 -6.47
CA SER A 62 9.81 0.75 -5.26
C SER A 62 8.30 0.71 -5.54
N ILE A 63 7.76 1.68 -6.28
CA ILE A 63 6.33 1.68 -6.63
C ILE A 63 5.99 0.56 -7.64
N TYR A 64 6.93 0.15 -8.51
CA TYR A 64 6.75 -1.01 -9.39
C TYR A 64 6.61 -2.31 -8.59
N LYS A 65 7.53 -2.55 -7.64
CA LYS A 65 7.51 -3.73 -6.77
C LYS A 65 6.28 -3.74 -5.86
N TYR A 66 5.87 -2.57 -5.37
CA TYR A 66 4.62 -2.41 -4.64
C TYR A 66 3.41 -2.83 -5.50
N SER A 67 3.33 -2.38 -6.76
CA SER A 67 2.27 -2.78 -7.68
C SER A 67 2.27 -4.27 -8.03
N GLU A 68 3.45 -4.88 -8.14
CA GLU A 68 3.56 -6.33 -8.31
C GLU A 68 3.00 -7.08 -7.11
N LEU A 69 3.34 -6.63 -5.91
CA LEU A 69 2.87 -7.24 -4.68
C LEU A 69 1.36 -7.08 -4.51
N PHE A 70 0.82 -5.91 -4.86
CA PHE A 70 -0.63 -5.68 -4.87
C PHE A 70 -1.35 -6.62 -5.84
N GLN A 71 -0.81 -6.85 -7.04
CA GLN A 71 -1.42 -7.76 -8.03
C GLN A 71 -1.57 -9.19 -7.48
N LYS A 72 -0.62 -9.67 -6.67
CA LYS A 72 -0.70 -11.02 -6.06
C LYS A 72 -1.85 -11.16 -5.08
N ILE A 73 -2.27 -10.07 -4.46
CA ILE A 73 -3.29 -10.08 -3.42
C ILE A 73 -4.59 -9.45 -3.88
N SER A 74 -4.69 -8.84 -5.06
CA SER A 74 -5.93 -8.18 -5.49
C SER A 74 -7.02 -9.22 -5.79
N SER A 75 -8.23 -8.99 -5.29
CA SER A 75 -9.40 -9.82 -5.64
C SER A 75 -9.96 -9.49 -7.02
N GLU A 76 -9.66 -8.30 -7.52
CA GLU A 76 -10.01 -7.86 -8.86
C GLU A 76 -8.85 -8.18 -9.81
N SER A 77 -9.12 -8.35 -11.12
CA SER A 77 -8.07 -8.56 -12.13
C SER A 77 -7.27 -7.27 -12.43
N LEU A 78 -6.98 -6.47 -11.39
CA LEU A 78 -6.16 -5.28 -11.49
C LEU A 78 -4.72 -5.67 -11.78
N ASN A 79 -4.31 -5.41 -13.03
CA ASN A 79 -2.95 -5.66 -13.47
C ASN A 79 -1.97 -4.70 -12.76
N ARG A 80 -0.79 -5.21 -12.38
CA ARG A 80 0.35 -4.43 -11.88
C ARG A 80 0.60 -3.15 -12.68
N TRP A 81 0.53 -3.21 -14.01
CA TRP A 81 0.79 -2.07 -14.88
C TRP A 81 -0.22 -0.94 -14.66
N ILE A 82 -1.49 -1.27 -14.39
CA ILE A 82 -2.53 -0.27 -14.09
C ILE A 82 -2.17 0.47 -12.82
N LEU A 83 -1.88 -0.26 -11.73
CA LEU A 83 -1.54 0.37 -10.45
C LEU A 83 -0.22 1.14 -10.52
N PHE A 84 0.78 0.63 -11.26
CA PHE A 84 2.07 1.28 -11.46
C PHE A 84 1.94 2.60 -12.23
N ILE A 85 1.18 2.64 -13.32
CA ILE A 85 0.93 3.88 -14.06
C ILE A 85 0.14 4.86 -13.18
N LEU A 86 -0.83 4.36 -12.42
CA LEU A 86 -1.64 5.19 -11.52
C LEU A 86 -0.81 5.83 -10.41
N TRP A 87 0.23 5.16 -9.89
CA TRP A 87 1.19 5.78 -8.98
C TRP A 87 1.85 7.03 -9.57
N ILE A 88 2.19 7.00 -10.85
CA ILE A 88 2.90 8.09 -11.55
C ILE A 88 1.95 9.23 -11.90
N VAL A 89 0.76 8.90 -12.42
CA VAL A 89 -0.19 9.89 -12.95
C VAL A 89 -1.09 10.46 -11.84
N PHE A 90 -1.52 9.62 -10.90
CA PHE A 90 -2.46 10.03 -9.84
C PHE A 90 -2.36 9.13 -8.59
N SER A 91 -1.29 9.31 -7.81
CA SER A 91 -1.02 8.54 -6.59
C SER A 91 -2.16 8.48 -5.55
N PRO A 92 -3.02 9.51 -5.37
CA PRO A 92 -4.13 9.42 -4.42
C PRO A 92 -5.12 8.28 -4.74
N ALA A 93 -5.34 7.95 -6.02
CA ALA A 93 -6.24 6.85 -6.36
C ALA A 93 -5.68 5.48 -5.93
N VAL A 94 -4.35 5.29 -5.99
CA VAL A 94 -3.71 4.07 -5.50
C VAL A 94 -3.96 3.90 -4.01
N TRP A 95 -3.90 4.98 -3.24
CA TRP A 95 -4.20 4.96 -1.81
C TRP A 95 -5.57 4.32 -1.54
N PHE A 96 -6.61 4.83 -2.19
CA PHE A 96 -7.96 4.37 -1.97
C PHE A 96 -8.17 2.93 -2.46
N ILE A 97 -7.66 2.58 -3.65
CA ILE A 97 -7.76 1.22 -4.19
C ILE A 97 -7.13 0.20 -3.24
N VAL A 98 -5.90 0.45 -2.81
CA VAL A 98 -5.19 -0.47 -1.92
C VAL A 98 -5.88 -0.55 -0.56
N GLN A 99 -6.28 0.59 0.00
CA GLN A 99 -6.92 0.60 1.30
C GLN A 99 -8.27 -0.12 1.28
N MET A 100 -9.08 0.04 0.22
CA MET A 100 -10.33 -0.71 0.06
C MET A 100 -10.07 -2.21 0.02
N GLU A 101 -9.07 -2.65 -0.75
CA GLU A 101 -8.74 -4.07 -0.88
C GLU A 101 -8.23 -4.68 0.43
N LEU A 102 -7.36 -3.97 1.15
CA LEU A 102 -6.87 -4.40 2.46
C LEU A 102 -7.98 -4.36 3.51
N ASN A 103 -8.90 -3.39 3.47
CA ASN A 103 -10.03 -3.33 4.39
C ASN A 103 -10.99 -4.51 4.20
N LYS A 104 -11.22 -4.98 2.97
CA LYS A 104 -12.01 -6.21 2.70
C LYS A 104 -11.37 -7.45 3.38
N LYS A 105 -10.04 -7.44 3.46
CA LYS A 105 -9.18 -8.52 4.00
C LYS A 105 -8.75 -8.29 5.44
N ALA A 106 -9.26 -7.25 6.09
CA ALA A 106 -8.86 -6.91 7.44
C ALA A 106 -9.30 -7.97 8.45
N THR A 107 -8.36 -8.39 9.28
CA THR A 107 -8.56 -9.31 10.41
C THR A 107 -8.50 -8.59 11.75
N ILE A 108 -8.04 -7.33 11.77
CA ILE A 108 -7.88 -6.50 12.97
C ILE A 108 -8.75 -5.25 12.84
N ASN A 109 -9.47 -4.90 13.90
CA ASN A 109 -10.34 -3.70 13.99
C ASN A 109 -11.41 -3.60 12.89
N ARG A 110 -11.83 -4.73 12.32
CA ARG A 110 -12.93 -4.77 11.35
C ARG A 110 -14.23 -4.35 12.07
N PRO A 111 -14.98 -3.36 11.55
CA PRO A 111 -16.26 -2.99 12.14
C PRO A 111 -17.20 -4.19 12.12
N THR A 112 -17.81 -4.51 13.26
CA THR A 112 -18.97 -5.39 13.29
C THR A 112 -20.13 -4.64 12.65
N ALA A 113 -20.75 -5.26 11.64
CA ALA A 113 -21.95 -4.73 11.00
C ALA A 113 -23.08 -4.52 12.03
#